data_AF-A2FYD1-F1
#
_entry.id   AF-A2FYD1-F1
#
_cell.length_a   1.000
_cell.length_b   1.000
_cell.length_c   1.000
_cell.angle_alpha   90.00
_cell.angle_beta   90.00
_cell.angle_gamma   90.00
#
_symmetry.space_group_name_H-M   'P 1'
#
loop_
_entity.id
_entity.type
_entity.pdbx_description
1 polymer ?
#
loop_
_entity_poly.entity_id
_entity_poly.type
_entity_poly.pdbx_seq_one_letter_code
_entity_poly.pdbx_strand_id
1 'polypeptide(L)'
;MSLKFTVISANNVPIADLKTSDPYVKLYVDGPIKVYLCKTSTIKSNLNPKWNETFLINTVRGARIYLDVYDESLGNDTQIAHTAFDPMIHPFGAEVNIPLIPDINKGGENCSIKVFASFKETNPPPNSTSTAFQNPHYITFEPDEPVVLRPPLIESRANALPYPIPFQLSAILYNKGDNSTTIVDADNRSENGVSHSGHHPVLSFKTFTQSIRIDPSLLIKKGVSQIFIAINTQDITTLQSLCKNGGFLTIWDSFEKGNNYKKGSPYRFDIKTRKKEVLLTPVQRIKVNFEPSAVFTVVANAVVSTAAIRYNPGFVFLPNSNADGFITPQSPHAAVRHVLQYEAGVAAALTQLPHSLPICAPTPLSTVFTQYFGITSGSEHSILRVKVTGNKDHQLYIAAFRTDLSIADCITDKKANLCENAIVNVLSPNVFLDRVPDDVSFICFCLCGDKPLAYNQSKEFLKVKIPTKEVPQPQCVLGLMGGTDIQNFPVPASKTRTSFMWFILFREPFGGWAFLSLRLPVEARNAAECVECMKRVIVKKLK
;
A
#
# COMPACT_ATOMS: atom_id res chain seq x y z
N MET A 1 20.53 16.95 -1.70
CA MET A 1 20.29 16.00 -2.81
C MET A 1 19.30 16.62 -3.80
N SER A 2 19.36 16.23 -5.08
CA SER A 2 18.34 16.55 -6.07
C SER A 2 18.30 15.51 -7.20
N LEU A 3 17.08 15.14 -7.61
CA LEU A 3 16.83 14.43 -8.85
C LEU A 3 16.71 15.46 -9.98
N LYS A 4 17.62 15.40 -10.94
CA LYS A 4 17.54 16.11 -12.22
C LYS A 4 16.59 15.32 -13.12
N PHE A 5 15.44 15.90 -13.43
CA PHE A 5 14.47 15.31 -14.33
C PHE A 5 14.25 16.22 -15.53
N THR A 6 14.53 15.71 -16.73
CA THR A 6 14.39 16.45 -17.99
C THR A 6 13.21 15.90 -18.79
N VAL A 7 12.27 16.77 -19.12
CA VAL A 7 11.19 16.48 -20.08
C VAL A 7 11.69 16.88 -21.46
N ILE A 8 11.99 15.89 -22.30
CA ILE A 8 12.70 16.11 -23.58
C ILE A 8 11.69 16.46 -24.67
N SER A 9 10.75 15.55 -24.95
CA SER A 9 9.78 15.71 -26.04
C SER A 9 8.58 14.79 -25.85
N ALA A 10 7.47 15.06 -26.55
CA ALA A 10 6.41 14.08 -26.76
C ALA A 10 6.20 13.80 -28.26
N ASN A 11 5.56 12.68 -28.57
CA ASN A 11 5.25 12.22 -29.92
C ASN A 11 3.75 11.94 -30.03
N ASN A 12 3.13 12.42 -31.12
CA ASN A 12 1.72 12.27 -31.47
C ASN A 12 0.72 12.51 -30.32
N VAL A 13 0.90 13.58 -29.53
CA VAL A 13 -0.04 13.89 -28.43
C VAL A 13 -1.48 14.08 -28.95
N PRO A 14 -2.52 13.84 -28.13
CA PRO A 14 -3.91 14.02 -28.56
C PRO A 14 -4.22 15.47 -28.98
N ILE A 15 -5.22 15.61 -29.85
CA ILE A 15 -5.64 16.86 -30.51
C ILE A 15 -6.79 17.48 -29.71
N ALA A 16 -6.56 18.64 -29.10
CA ALA A 16 -7.59 19.42 -28.39
C ALA A 16 -8.25 20.47 -29.29
N ASP A 17 -7.46 21.21 -30.08
CA ASP A 17 -7.94 22.22 -31.02
C ASP A 17 -8.64 21.58 -32.24
N LEU A 18 -8.93 22.41 -33.26
CA LEU A 18 -9.36 21.99 -34.59
C LEU A 18 -8.51 20.84 -35.16
N LYS A 19 -7.18 21.00 -35.20
CA LYS A 19 -6.22 20.05 -35.83
C LYS A 19 -4.95 19.77 -35.01
N THR A 20 -4.69 20.54 -33.96
CA THR A 20 -3.45 20.53 -33.17
C THR A 20 -3.76 20.58 -31.67
N SER A 21 -2.75 20.81 -30.86
CA SER A 21 -2.85 21.25 -29.47
C SER A 21 -1.72 22.25 -29.21
N ASP A 22 -1.82 23.03 -28.15
CA ASP A 22 -0.75 23.86 -27.57
C ASP A 22 -0.18 23.15 -26.30
N PRO A 23 0.55 22.02 -26.41
CA PRO A 23 0.87 21.19 -25.25
C PRO A 23 1.97 21.72 -24.32
N TYR A 24 1.76 21.43 -23.03
CA TYR A 24 2.75 21.52 -21.95
C TYR A 24 2.56 20.35 -20.96
N VAL A 25 3.54 20.11 -20.08
CA VAL A 25 3.47 19.02 -19.08
C VAL A 25 3.45 19.59 -17.67
N LYS A 26 2.50 19.16 -16.82
CA LYS A 26 2.52 19.37 -15.37
C LYS A 26 3.23 18.19 -14.68
N LEU A 27 4.23 18.49 -13.86
CA LEU A 27 4.97 17.50 -13.09
C LEU A 27 4.47 17.46 -11.65
N TYR A 28 4.19 16.25 -11.17
CA TYR A 28 3.89 15.97 -9.76
C TYR A 28 4.76 14.82 -9.26
N VAL A 29 5.11 14.84 -7.98
CA VAL A 29 5.70 13.68 -7.30
C VAL A 29 4.65 13.03 -6.40
N ASP A 30 4.67 11.70 -6.26
CA ASP A 30 3.96 11.01 -5.17
C ASP A 30 4.96 10.29 -4.23
N GLY A 31 4.58 10.27 -2.96
CA GLY A 31 5.34 9.74 -1.85
C GLY A 31 4.48 9.92 -0.60
N PRO A 32 4.94 10.57 0.48
CA PRO A 32 4.10 10.83 1.65
C PRO A 32 2.84 11.66 1.30
N ILE A 33 2.95 12.56 0.32
CA ILE A 33 1.85 13.38 -0.21
C ILE A 33 2.07 13.58 -1.72
N LYS A 34 1.00 13.69 -2.54
CA LYS A 34 1.14 14.14 -3.94
C LYS A 34 1.46 15.64 -3.94
N VAL A 35 2.53 16.05 -4.60
CA VAL A 35 2.99 17.45 -4.64
C VAL A 35 3.13 17.95 -6.07
N TYR A 36 2.57 19.11 -6.37
CA TYR A 36 2.80 19.82 -7.63
C TYR A 36 4.18 20.48 -7.63
N LEU A 37 5.00 20.14 -8.62
CA LEU A 37 6.37 20.63 -8.73
C LEU A 37 6.42 21.87 -9.65
N CYS A 38 6.01 21.71 -10.90
CA CYS A 38 6.20 22.67 -11.98
C CYS A 38 5.37 22.33 -13.22
N LYS A 39 5.35 23.24 -14.19
CA LYS A 39 4.97 22.95 -15.58
C LYS A 39 6.12 23.32 -16.52
N THR A 40 6.16 22.67 -17.69
CA THR A 40 7.00 23.13 -18.82
C THR A 40 6.44 24.43 -19.41
N SER A 41 7.22 25.04 -20.31
CA SER A 41 6.68 25.95 -21.32
C SER A 41 5.62 25.28 -22.21
N THR A 42 4.80 26.10 -22.84
CA THR A 42 3.80 25.72 -23.83
C THR A 42 4.41 25.79 -25.22
N ILE A 43 4.26 24.74 -26.02
CA ILE A 43 4.72 24.72 -27.42
C ILE A 43 3.49 24.74 -28.32
N LYS A 44 3.31 25.82 -29.08
CA LYS A 44 2.06 26.05 -29.81
C LYS A 44 1.88 25.14 -31.04
N SER A 45 0.64 24.71 -31.24
CA SER A 45 0.08 24.08 -32.44
C SER A 45 0.91 22.89 -32.95
N ASN A 46 1.36 22.03 -32.03
CA ASN A 46 2.35 20.99 -32.32
C ASN A 46 2.06 19.69 -31.57
N LEU A 47 1.80 18.61 -32.31
CA LEU A 47 1.57 17.27 -31.75
C LEU A 47 2.85 16.50 -31.39
N ASN A 48 4.02 17.06 -31.73
CA ASN A 48 5.35 16.50 -31.45
C ASN A 48 6.26 17.54 -30.74
N PRO A 49 5.87 18.03 -29.55
CA PRO A 49 6.58 19.10 -28.84
C PRO A 49 7.97 18.65 -28.35
N LYS A 50 8.92 19.60 -28.29
CA LYS A 50 10.30 19.39 -27.80
C LYS A 50 10.67 20.45 -26.77
N TRP A 51 10.36 20.21 -25.51
CA TRP A 51 10.61 21.15 -24.41
C TRP A 51 12.09 21.20 -24.00
N ASN A 52 12.75 20.05 -23.84
CA ASN A 52 14.12 19.92 -23.30
C ASN A 52 14.31 20.56 -21.90
N GLU A 53 13.24 20.73 -21.14
CA GLU A 53 13.24 21.45 -19.86
C GLU A 53 13.65 20.55 -18.70
N THR A 54 14.54 21.07 -17.85
CA THR A 54 15.11 20.35 -16.72
C THR A 54 14.65 20.92 -15.39
N PHE A 55 14.17 20.05 -14.51
CA PHE A 55 13.68 20.36 -13.18
C PHE A 55 14.53 19.68 -12.12
N LEU A 56 14.68 20.33 -10.96
CA LEU A 56 15.34 19.76 -9.77
C LEU A 56 14.27 19.39 -8.75
N ILE A 57 14.19 18.10 -8.43
CA ILE A 57 13.13 17.50 -7.63
C ILE A 57 13.72 17.00 -6.31
N ASN A 58 12.99 17.21 -5.21
CA ASN A 58 13.37 16.73 -3.90
C ASN A 58 12.84 15.30 -3.68
N THR A 59 13.75 14.33 -3.71
CA THR A 59 13.46 12.91 -3.73
C THR A 59 12.92 12.32 -2.43
N VAL A 60 13.05 13.02 -1.30
CA VAL A 60 12.45 12.63 -0.02
C VAL A 60 10.91 12.76 -0.06
N ARG A 61 10.38 13.61 -0.96
CA ARG A 61 8.93 13.68 -1.24
C ARG A 61 8.44 12.58 -2.20
N GLY A 62 9.34 11.74 -2.71
CA GLY A 62 9.08 10.66 -3.69
C GLY A 62 10.07 10.66 -4.85
N ALA A 63 10.30 9.48 -5.44
CA ALA A 63 11.06 9.33 -6.69
C ALA A 63 10.18 9.01 -7.92
N ARG A 64 8.89 8.69 -7.72
CA ARG A 64 7.90 8.50 -8.80
C ARG A 64 7.32 9.84 -9.24
N ILE A 65 7.37 10.12 -10.55
CA ILE A 65 6.98 11.41 -11.13
C ILE A 65 5.83 11.21 -12.12
N TYR A 66 4.69 11.81 -11.83
CA TYR A 66 3.53 11.88 -12.73
C TYR A 66 3.71 13.03 -13.71
N LEU A 67 3.33 12.76 -14.96
CA LEU A 67 3.51 13.61 -16.14
C LEU A 67 2.13 13.78 -16.78
N ASP A 68 1.41 14.80 -16.31
CA ASP A 68 0.06 15.10 -16.80
C ASP A 68 0.20 16.13 -17.94
N VAL A 69 -0.08 15.74 -19.18
CA VAL A 69 0.03 16.58 -20.38
C VAL A 69 -1.25 17.39 -20.55
N TYR A 70 -1.11 18.70 -20.68
CA TYR A 70 -2.20 19.64 -20.86
C TYR A 70 -2.05 20.43 -22.15
N ASP A 71 -3.19 20.79 -22.72
CA ASP A 71 -3.37 21.80 -23.75
C ASP A 71 -3.63 23.17 -23.09
N GLU A 72 -2.95 24.23 -23.53
CA GLU A 72 -3.14 25.61 -23.03
C GLU A 72 -4.14 26.38 -23.91
N SER A 73 -5.32 26.70 -23.36
CA SER A 73 -6.39 27.35 -24.11
C SER A 73 -6.71 28.75 -23.57
N LEU A 74 -7.49 29.54 -24.33
CA LEU A 74 -7.98 30.86 -23.89
C LEU A 74 -8.97 30.80 -22.71
N GLY A 75 -9.39 29.60 -22.28
CA GLY A 75 -10.36 29.40 -21.20
C GLY A 75 -9.75 28.62 -20.02
N ASN A 76 -9.96 27.29 -20.03
CA ASN A 76 -9.36 26.37 -19.06
C ASN A 76 -8.45 25.39 -19.80
N ASP A 77 -7.27 25.14 -19.25
CA ASP A 77 -6.34 24.14 -19.79
C ASP A 77 -6.93 22.73 -19.68
N THR A 78 -7.00 22.00 -20.79
CA THR A 78 -7.56 20.64 -20.82
C THR A 78 -6.45 19.62 -20.64
N GLN A 79 -6.63 18.62 -19.76
CA GLN A 79 -5.70 17.49 -19.70
C GLN A 79 -5.97 16.59 -20.89
N ILE A 80 -4.95 16.34 -21.72
CA ILE A 80 -5.07 15.59 -22.97
C ILE A 80 -4.51 14.17 -22.86
N ALA A 81 -3.51 13.96 -22.00
CA ALA A 81 -2.94 12.65 -21.72
C ALA A 81 -2.19 12.65 -20.38
N HIS A 82 -1.89 11.47 -19.83
CA HIS A 82 -1.04 11.33 -18.64
C HIS A 82 -0.14 10.09 -18.69
N THR A 83 0.94 10.09 -17.91
CA THR A 83 1.75 8.90 -17.59
C THR A 83 2.58 9.12 -16.31
N ALA A 84 3.46 8.19 -15.95
CA ALA A 84 4.41 8.37 -14.86
C ALA A 84 5.78 7.74 -15.14
N PHE A 85 6.85 8.49 -14.86
CA PHE A 85 8.16 7.90 -14.63
C PHE A 85 8.14 7.21 -13.26
N ASP A 86 8.36 5.90 -13.26
CA ASP A 86 8.50 5.07 -12.07
C ASP A 86 9.90 4.46 -12.00
N PRO A 87 10.71 4.75 -10.96
CA PRO A 87 12.09 4.26 -10.83
C PRO A 87 12.20 2.74 -10.61
N MET A 88 11.09 2.04 -10.34
CA MET A 88 11.07 0.57 -10.30
C MET A 88 11.15 -0.06 -11.69
N ILE A 89 10.72 0.67 -12.72
CA ILE A 89 10.52 0.16 -14.08
C ILE A 89 11.47 0.86 -15.06
N HIS A 90 11.73 2.15 -14.84
CA HIS A 90 12.47 3.00 -15.76
C HIS A 90 13.86 3.33 -15.20
N PRO A 91 14.94 3.20 -15.98
CA PRO A 91 16.30 3.43 -15.51
C PRO A 91 16.60 4.91 -15.27
N PHE A 92 17.51 5.17 -14.34
CA PHE A 92 18.22 6.45 -14.25
C PHE A 92 19.44 6.45 -15.17
N GLY A 93 19.87 7.64 -15.62
CA GLY A 93 21.07 7.83 -16.45
C GLY A 93 20.88 7.57 -17.94
N ALA A 94 19.68 7.17 -18.38
CA ALA A 94 19.33 6.95 -19.78
C ALA A 94 18.12 7.82 -20.20
N GLU A 95 17.96 8.01 -21.51
CA GLU A 95 16.69 8.49 -22.06
C GLU A 95 15.66 7.36 -22.04
N VAL A 96 14.42 7.69 -21.68
CA VAL A 96 13.32 6.74 -21.57
C VAL A 96 12.13 7.29 -22.35
N ASN A 97 11.60 6.51 -23.29
CA ASN A 97 10.34 6.83 -23.98
C ASN A 97 9.18 6.08 -23.33
N ILE A 98 8.34 6.78 -22.58
CA ILE A 98 7.23 6.21 -21.82
C ILE A 98 5.93 6.40 -22.62
N PRO A 99 5.11 5.36 -22.83
CA PRO A 99 3.78 5.52 -23.40
C PRO A 99 2.93 6.53 -22.60
N LEU A 100 2.19 7.36 -23.33
CA LEU A 100 1.16 8.24 -22.75
C LEU A 100 -0.20 7.54 -22.84
N ILE A 101 -1.07 7.80 -21.87
CA ILE A 101 -2.47 7.37 -21.86
C ILE A 101 -3.30 8.58 -22.29
N PRO A 102 -3.98 8.57 -23.45
CA PRO A 102 -4.89 9.63 -23.84
C PRO A 102 -6.06 9.79 -22.87
N ASP A 103 -6.34 11.03 -22.46
CA ASP A 103 -7.54 11.42 -21.70
C ASP A 103 -8.67 11.91 -22.64
N ILE A 104 -8.39 12.13 -23.93
CA ILE A 104 -9.36 12.53 -24.96
C ILE A 104 -9.30 11.62 -26.20
N ASN A 105 -10.47 11.37 -26.80
CA ASN A 105 -10.65 10.42 -27.92
C ASN A 105 -10.39 11.05 -29.31
N LYS A 106 -9.35 11.86 -29.47
CA LYS A 106 -9.03 12.55 -30.73
C LYS A 106 -7.50 12.62 -30.94
N GLY A 107 -6.97 11.89 -31.92
CA GLY A 107 -5.52 11.68 -32.04
C GLY A 107 -4.97 10.82 -30.90
N GLY A 108 -3.67 10.92 -30.59
CA GLY A 108 -3.07 10.19 -29.47
C GLY A 108 -2.61 8.75 -29.78
N GLU A 109 -2.73 8.30 -31.02
CA GLU A 109 -2.36 6.95 -31.44
C GLU A 109 -0.87 6.68 -31.21
N ASN A 110 -0.56 5.68 -30.37
CA ASN A 110 0.81 5.37 -29.93
C ASN A 110 1.56 6.59 -29.35
N CYS A 111 0.85 7.52 -28.70
CA CYS A 111 1.49 8.69 -28.11
C CYS A 111 2.46 8.33 -26.98
N SER A 112 3.56 9.08 -26.88
CA SER A 112 4.61 8.82 -25.90
C SER A 112 5.35 10.08 -25.49
N ILE A 113 6.01 10.04 -24.33
CA ILE A 113 6.84 11.12 -23.81
C ILE A 113 8.26 10.61 -23.54
N LYS A 114 9.25 11.30 -24.11
CA LYS A 114 10.66 11.08 -23.86
C LYS A 114 11.09 11.92 -22.66
N VAL A 115 11.70 11.26 -21.68
CA VAL A 115 12.24 11.86 -20.46
C VAL A 115 13.65 11.35 -20.17
N PHE A 116 14.39 12.07 -19.33
CA PHE A 116 15.67 11.62 -18.78
C PHE A 116 15.69 11.92 -17.29
N ALA A 117 16.12 10.95 -16.47
CA ALA A 117 16.19 11.08 -15.03
C ALA A 117 17.61 10.75 -14.53
N SER A 118 18.23 11.62 -13.73
CA SER A 118 19.44 11.28 -12.98
C SER A 118 19.48 11.97 -11.63
N PHE A 119 19.90 11.25 -10.59
CA PHE A 119 20.15 11.84 -9.27
C PHE A 119 21.64 12.11 -9.09
N LYS A 120 21.98 13.13 -8.30
CA LYS A 120 23.33 13.28 -7.77
C LYS A 120 23.33 12.81 -6.32
N GLU A 121 24.07 11.73 -6.06
CA GLU A 121 24.41 11.30 -4.70
C GLU A 121 25.02 12.44 -3.89
N THR A 122 24.70 12.46 -2.60
CA THR A 122 25.31 13.39 -1.64
C THR A 122 25.67 12.63 -0.39
N ASN A 123 26.87 12.82 0.15
CA ASN A 123 27.18 12.37 1.50
C ASN A 123 26.23 13.08 2.50
N PRO A 124 25.80 12.41 3.59
CA PRO A 124 25.05 13.07 4.65
C PRO A 124 25.90 14.17 5.31
N PRO A 125 25.27 15.24 5.83
CA PRO A 125 25.99 16.25 6.60
C PRO A 125 26.48 15.68 7.95
N PRO A 126 27.42 16.37 8.62
CA PRO A 126 27.69 16.16 10.04
C PRO A 126 26.40 16.20 10.86
N ASN A 127 26.37 15.51 11.99
CA ASN A 127 25.18 15.45 12.84
C ASN A 127 24.84 16.85 13.38
N SER A 128 23.70 17.37 12.93
CA SER A 128 23.04 18.56 13.46
C SER A 128 22.02 18.18 14.53
N THR A 129 21.79 19.11 15.47
CA THR A 129 20.90 18.92 16.62
C THR A 129 19.79 19.97 16.63
N SER A 130 18.88 19.92 15.65
CA SER A 130 17.53 20.43 15.89
C SER A 130 16.90 19.67 17.05
N THR A 131 16.18 20.37 17.92
CA THR A 131 15.58 19.81 19.15
C THR A 131 14.07 20.02 19.22
N ALA A 132 13.45 20.67 18.24
CA ALA A 132 12.01 20.92 18.20
C ALA A 132 11.51 21.22 16.78
N PHE A 133 10.40 20.60 16.38
CA PHE A 133 9.76 20.78 15.09
C PHE A 133 8.36 21.38 15.26
N GLN A 134 8.15 22.57 14.69
CA GLN A 134 6.87 23.29 14.68
C GLN A 134 6.15 23.13 13.32
N ASN A 135 6.92 23.13 12.24
CA ASN A 135 6.43 22.92 10.87
C ASN A 135 6.35 21.43 10.53
N PRO A 136 5.63 21.06 9.44
CA PRO A 136 5.69 19.73 8.90
C PRO A 136 7.12 19.37 8.50
N HIS A 137 7.49 18.12 8.75
CA HIS A 137 8.84 17.61 8.52
C HIS A 137 8.75 16.17 8.01
N TYR A 138 9.83 15.69 7.41
CA TYR A 138 9.93 14.36 6.82
C TYR A 138 10.96 13.53 7.59
N ILE A 139 10.71 12.23 7.71
CA ILE A 139 11.63 11.27 8.31
C ILE A 139 11.98 10.23 7.26
N THR A 140 13.25 9.84 7.18
CA THR A 140 13.76 8.71 6.38
C THR A 140 14.71 7.88 7.22
N PHE A 141 14.87 6.60 6.87
CA PHE A 141 15.93 5.75 7.40
C PHE A 141 16.99 5.47 6.34
N GLU A 142 18.25 5.63 6.71
CA GLU A 142 19.41 5.23 5.92
C GLU A 142 20.19 4.13 6.65
N PRO A 143 20.21 2.88 6.13
CA PRO A 143 21.21 1.89 6.54
C PRO A 143 22.65 2.35 6.21
N ASP A 144 23.65 1.72 6.83
CA ASP A 144 25.07 1.96 6.53
C ASP A 144 25.41 1.67 5.06
N GLU A 145 24.95 0.52 4.54
CA GLU A 145 25.08 0.13 3.14
C GLU A 145 23.84 0.56 2.36
N PRO A 146 23.95 1.18 1.16
CA PRO A 146 22.79 1.71 0.45
C PRO A 146 21.90 0.62 -0.16
N VAL A 147 20.58 0.78 0.00
CA VAL A 147 19.58 0.04 -0.78
C VAL A 147 19.56 0.60 -2.20
N VAL A 148 19.93 -0.24 -3.17
CA VAL A 148 19.99 0.10 -4.59
C VAL A 148 18.90 -0.66 -5.34
N LEU A 149 17.98 0.07 -5.97
CA LEU A 149 17.01 -0.51 -6.90
C LEU A 149 17.74 -1.13 -8.09
N ARG A 150 17.28 -2.30 -8.55
CA ARG A 150 17.85 -3.00 -9.72
C ARG A 150 16.82 -3.15 -10.84
N PRO A 151 16.68 -2.16 -11.73
CA PRO A 151 15.98 -2.35 -13.01
C PRO A 151 16.84 -3.19 -13.97
N PRO A 152 16.23 -3.89 -14.95
CA PRO A 152 14.81 -4.15 -15.12
C PRO A 152 14.41 -5.56 -14.62
N LEU A 153 13.14 -5.73 -14.21
CA LEU A 153 12.55 -7.06 -13.88
C LEU A 153 12.21 -7.90 -15.14
N ILE A 154 12.93 -7.71 -16.25
CA ILE A 154 12.62 -8.30 -17.56
C ILE A 154 13.24 -9.70 -17.72
N GLU A 155 14.29 -10.04 -16.97
CA GLU A 155 14.95 -11.36 -17.06
C GLU A 155 14.95 -12.14 -15.74
N SER A 156 14.25 -13.27 -15.77
CA SER A 156 14.54 -14.53 -15.07
C SER A 156 14.84 -14.52 -13.55
N ARG A 157 14.15 -13.68 -12.75
CA ARG A 157 14.07 -13.89 -11.28
C ARG A 157 12.64 -14.16 -10.78
N ALA A 158 12.25 -15.43 -10.83
CA ALA A 158 11.06 -15.95 -10.15
C ALA A 158 11.08 -15.74 -8.61
N ASN A 159 12.28 -15.50 -8.04
CA ASN A 159 12.53 -15.32 -6.62
C ASN A 159 12.85 -13.85 -6.27
N ALA A 160 12.35 -12.87 -7.03
CA ALA A 160 12.44 -11.47 -6.64
C ALA A 160 11.50 -11.19 -5.46
N LEU A 161 12.01 -10.54 -4.40
CA LEU A 161 11.20 -10.16 -3.24
C LEU A 161 10.05 -9.23 -3.66
N PRO A 162 8.85 -9.35 -3.05
CA PRO A 162 7.71 -8.49 -3.38
C PRO A 162 7.94 -7.02 -3.00
N TYR A 163 8.94 -6.72 -2.16
CA TYR A 163 9.30 -5.36 -1.76
C TYR A 163 10.72 -5.00 -2.22
N PRO A 164 10.91 -3.85 -2.89
CA PRO A 164 12.22 -3.38 -3.32
C PRO A 164 13.04 -2.73 -2.19
N ILE A 165 12.44 -2.58 -1.00
CA ILE A 165 13.05 -2.03 0.21
C ILE A 165 12.89 -3.12 1.28
N PRO A 166 13.97 -3.68 1.86
CA PRO A 166 13.92 -4.86 2.72
C PRO A 166 13.60 -4.54 4.18
N PHE A 167 12.85 -3.45 4.42
CA PHE A 167 12.34 -3.03 5.72
C PHE A 167 11.11 -2.14 5.52
N GLN A 168 10.29 -2.03 6.56
CA GLN A 168 9.21 -1.05 6.63
C GLN A 168 9.50 -0.04 7.74
N LEU A 169 9.27 1.24 7.44
CA LEU A 169 9.37 2.37 8.37
C LEU A 169 7.97 2.74 8.84
N SER A 170 7.73 2.70 10.15
CA SER A 170 6.40 2.94 10.73
C SER A 170 6.43 4.09 11.73
N ALA A 171 5.36 4.90 11.76
CA ALA A 171 5.11 5.87 12.83
C ALA A 171 3.90 5.40 13.65
N ILE A 172 4.11 5.14 14.94
CA ILE A 172 3.06 4.73 15.88
C ILE A 172 2.69 5.93 16.75
N LEU A 173 1.50 6.46 16.55
CA LEU A 173 0.94 7.60 17.28
C LEU A 173 0.29 7.09 18.55
N TYR A 174 0.57 7.72 19.70
CA TYR A 174 -0.03 7.37 21.00
C TYR A 174 -0.75 8.56 21.63
N ASN A 175 -2.03 8.38 21.94
CA ASN A 175 -2.83 9.34 22.70
C ASN A 175 -3.01 8.84 24.14
N LYS A 176 -2.38 9.52 25.10
CA LYS A 176 -2.51 9.21 26.54
C LYS A 176 -3.92 9.48 27.10
N GLY A 177 -4.72 10.33 26.46
CA GLY A 177 -6.05 10.72 26.94
C GLY A 177 -7.12 9.64 26.78
N ASP A 178 -7.08 8.88 25.69
CA ASP A 178 -7.96 7.73 25.42
C ASP A 178 -7.21 6.38 25.45
N ASN A 179 -5.90 6.41 25.70
CA ASN A 179 -4.98 5.26 25.68
C ASN A 179 -4.95 4.53 24.31
N SER A 180 -5.27 5.22 23.21
CA SER A 180 -5.27 4.64 21.86
C SER A 180 -3.91 4.71 21.16
N THR A 181 -3.72 3.84 20.16
CA THR A 181 -2.61 3.94 19.20
C THR A 181 -3.08 3.82 17.76
N THR A 182 -2.41 4.52 16.84
CA THR A 182 -2.58 4.38 15.38
C THR A 182 -1.22 4.20 14.72
N ILE A 183 -1.03 3.18 13.87
CA ILE A 183 0.16 3.10 13.00
C ILE A 183 -0.11 3.83 11.69
N VAL A 184 0.90 4.50 11.16
CA VAL A 184 1.02 4.89 9.74
C VAL A 184 2.29 4.26 9.17
N ASP A 185 2.16 3.54 8.06
CA ASP A 185 3.19 2.68 7.47
C ASP A 185 2.99 2.53 5.94
N ALA A 186 3.62 1.53 5.32
CA ALA A 186 3.57 1.34 3.87
C ALA A 186 2.17 0.94 3.33
N ASP A 187 1.35 0.34 4.16
CA ASP A 187 0.05 -0.23 3.80
C ASP A 187 -1.08 0.66 4.34
N ASN A 188 -1.01 1.08 5.61
CA ASN A 188 -1.82 2.18 6.13
C ASN A 188 -1.13 3.54 5.89
N ARG A 189 -1.10 4.00 4.63
CA ARG A 189 -0.34 5.19 4.19
C ARG A 189 -0.68 6.54 4.82
N SER A 190 -1.77 6.69 5.60
CA SER A 190 -2.12 8.02 6.15
C SER A 190 -3.07 8.00 7.35
N GLU A 191 -2.77 8.83 8.33
CA GLU A 191 -3.66 9.27 9.42
C GLU A 191 -3.75 10.82 9.40
N ASN A 192 -4.71 11.43 10.11
CA ASN A 192 -4.79 12.88 10.17
C ASN A 192 -3.56 13.49 10.90
N GLY A 193 -2.64 14.06 10.12
CA GLY A 193 -1.38 14.64 10.59
C GLY A 193 -0.13 13.80 10.31
N VAL A 194 -0.25 12.56 9.81
CA VAL A 194 0.91 11.76 9.37
C VAL A 194 0.59 11.05 8.06
N SER A 195 1.54 11.05 7.12
CA SER A 195 1.43 10.29 5.88
C SER A 195 2.75 9.61 5.53
N HIS A 196 2.69 8.40 4.99
CA HIS A 196 3.83 7.57 4.63
C HIS A 196 3.91 7.36 3.11
N SER A 197 5.12 7.19 2.58
CA SER A 197 5.38 7.05 1.13
C SER A 197 4.64 5.90 0.44
N GLY A 198 4.23 4.92 1.24
CA GLY A 198 3.80 3.61 0.76
C GLY A 198 4.99 2.82 0.24
N HIS A 199 4.68 1.85 -0.59
CA HIS A 199 5.66 1.09 -1.39
C HIS A 199 6.29 1.91 -2.52
N HIS A 200 5.89 3.17 -2.73
CA HIS A 200 6.59 4.07 -3.64
C HIS A 200 7.94 4.47 -3.04
N PRO A 201 9.07 4.19 -3.71
CA PRO A 201 10.39 4.51 -3.17
C PRO A 201 10.60 6.03 -3.11
N VAL A 202 11.13 6.50 -1.98
CA VAL A 202 11.84 7.77 -1.91
C VAL A 202 13.35 7.50 -2.11
N LEU A 203 14.11 8.53 -2.43
CA LEU A 203 15.57 8.43 -2.51
C LEU A 203 16.21 9.43 -1.54
N SER A 204 16.88 8.91 -0.52
CA SER A 204 17.73 9.65 0.41
C SER A 204 19.19 9.63 -0.08
N PHE A 205 20.08 10.36 0.60
CA PHE A 205 21.50 10.62 0.31
C PHE A 205 22.19 9.77 -0.76
N LYS A 206 22.19 8.45 -0.58
CA LYS A 206 22.68 7.41 -1.52
C LYS A 206 21.78 6.17 -1.59
N THR A 207 20.64 6.16 -0.91
CA THR A 207 19.84 4.95 -0.66
C THR A 207 18.38 5.19 -0.97
N PHE A 208 17.77 4.26 -1.69
CA PHE A 208 16.32 4.19 -1.74
C PHE A 208 15.79 3.78 -0.35
N THR A 209 14.65 4.33 0.04
CA THR A 209 14.06 4.12 1.37
C THR A 209 12.59 4.54 1.35
N GLN A 210 11.94 4.48 2.51
CA GLN A 210 10.59 4.97 2.75
C GLN A 210 10.64 6.33 3.47
N SER A 211 9.56 7.10 3.42
CA SER A 211 9.48 8.37 4.16
C SER A 211 8.15 8.59 4.85
N ILE A 212 8.20 9.26 6.00
CA ILE A 212 7.03 9.69 6.78
C ILE A 212 7.03 11.21 6.86
N ARG A 213 5.97 11.86 6.37
CA ARG A 213 5.66 13.27 6.64
C ARG A 213 4.84 13.36 7.92
N ILE A 214 5.24 14.21 8.85
CA ILE A 214 4.56 14.48 10.12
C ILE A 214 4.20 15.97 10.18
N ASP A 215 3.00 16.31 10.62
CA ASP A 215 2.42 17.66 10.68
C ASP A 215 2.08 18.02 12.15
N PRO A 216 2.97 18.73 12.88
CA PRO A 216 2.78 19.02 14.30
C PRO A 216 1.44 19.68 14.61
N SER A 217 0.99 20.65 13.80
CA SER A 217 -0.26 21.37 14.02
C SER A 217 -1.50 20.47 14.01
N LEU A 218 -1.50 19.41 13.20
CA LEU A 218 -2.59 18.44 13.17
C LEU A 218 -2.53 17.45 14.33
N LEU A 219 -1.34 16.97 14.70
CA LEU A 219 -1.19 15.99 15.79
C LEU A 219 -1.43 16.59 17.18
N ILE A 220 -0.95 17.82 17.41
CA ILE A 220 -1.26 18.60 18.61
C ILE A 220 -2.77 18.82 18.73
N LYS A 221 -3.44 19.18 17.63
CA LYS A 221 -4.91 19.33 17.59
C LYS A 221 -5.66 18.02 17.80
N LYS A 222 -5.11 16.87 17.39
CA LYS A 222 -5.68 15.54 17.64
C LYS A 222 -5.46 15.07 19.09
N GLY A 223 -4.58 15.71 19.87
CA GLY A 223 -4.23 15.27 21.22
C GLY A 223 -3.26 14.08 21.25
N VAL A 224 -2.57 13.80 20.15
CA VAL A 224 -1.48 12.82 20.16
C VAL A 224 -0.40 13.31 21.14
N SER A 225 0.05 12.42 22.02
CA SER A 225 0.95 12.74 23.13
C SER A 225 2.39 12.29 22.90
N GLN A 226 2.56 11.16 22.20
CA GLN A 226 3.86 10.65 21.77
C GLN A 226 3.78 10.03 20.38
N ILE A 227 4.94 9.92 19.73
CA ILE A 227 5.14 9.22 18.45
C ILE A 227 6.34 8.31 18.60
N PHE A 228 6.22 7.06 18.16
CA PHE A 228 7.34 6.12 18.06
C PHE A 228 7.65 5.87 16.60
N ILE A 229 8.90 6.05 16.19
CA ILE A 229 9.37 5.64 14.88
C ILE A 229 9.97 4.25 15.03
N ALA A 230 9.44 3.29 14.27
CA ALA A 230 9.85 1.90 14.31
C ALA A 230 10.34 1.45 12.93
N ILE A 231 11.24 0.47 12.95
CA ILE A 231 11.70 -0.26 11.78
C ILE A 231 11.41 -1.73 12.01
N ASN A 232 10.79 -2.36 11.01
CA ASN A 232 10.52 -3.80 11.00
C ASN A 232 11.03 -4.44 9.69
N THR A 233 11.19 -5.76 9.69
CA THR A 233 11.51 -6.52 8.46
C THR A 233 11.02 -7.97 8.52
N GLN A 234 10.81 -8.55 7.33
CA GLN A 234 10.65 -10.00 7.13
C GLN A 234 11.97 -10.67 6.72
N ASP A 235 12.91 -9.90 6.17
CA ASP A 235 14.23 -10.37 5.73
C ASP A 235 15.30 -9.79 6.66
N ILE A 236 15.37 -10.37 7.85
CA ILE A 236 16.35 -10.00 8.88
C ILE A 236 17.80 -10.16 8.38
N THR A 237 18.05 -11.13 7.51
CA THR A 237 19.37 -11.38 6.89
C THR A 237 19.79 -10.20 6.02
N THR A 238 18.89 -9.72 5.14
CA THR A 238 19.18 -8.54 4.31
C THR A 238 19.27 -7.28 5.17
N LEU A 239 18.41 -7.10 6.19
CA LEU A 239 18.51 -5.94 7.08
C LEU A 239 19.84 -5.91 7.85
N GLN A 240 20.28 -7.04 8.42
CA GLN A 240 21.60 -7.19 9.04
C GLN A 240 22.73 -6.88 8.05
N SER A 241 22.64 -7.36 6.81
CA SER A 241 23.65 -7.11 5.77
C SER A 241 23.77 -5.62 5.39
N LEU A 242 22.67 -4.86 5.54
CA LEU A 242 22.63 -3.42 5.28
C LEU A 242 23.03 -2.58 6.50
N CYS A 243 22.70 -3.04 7.71
CA CYS A 243 22.81 -2.28 8.96
C CYS A 243 23.97 -2.74 9.86
N LYS A 244 25.11 -3.12 9.25
CA LYS A 244 26.23 -3.80 9.94
C LYS A 244 26.74 -3.10 11.21
N ASN A 245 26.79 -1.77 11.22
CA ASN A 245 27.17 -0.95 12.38
C ASN A 245 25.99 -0.08 12.86
N GLY A 246 24.77 -0.40 12.40
CA GLY A 246 23.56 0.40 12.58
C GLY A 246 23.12 1.11 11.29
N GLY A 247 22.70 2.36 11.46
CA GLY A 247 22.31 3.27 10.39
C GLY A 247 21.93 4.63 10.99
N PHE A 248 21.14 5.41 10.26
CA PHE A 248 20.68 6.72 10.71
C PHE A 248 19.21 6.96 10.37
N LEU A 249 18.48 7.51 11.33
CA LEU A 249 17.19 8.14 11.09
C LEU A 249 17.46 9.63 10.82
N THR A 250 17.22 10.10 9.60
CA THR A 250 17.38 11.52 9.24
C THR A 250 16.02 12.21 9.25
N ILE A 251 15.96 13.34 9.95
CA ILE A 251 14.79 14.21 10.00
C ILE A 251 15.07 15.47 9.18
N TRP A 252 14.19 15.71 8.21
CA TRP A 252 14.26 16.79 7.23
C TRP A 252 13.21 17.84 7.55
N ASP A 253 13.66 19.03 7.93
CA ASP A 253 12.78 20.18 8.12
C ASP A 253 12.21 20.67 6.77
N SER A 254 11.03 21.27 6.82
CA SER A 254 10.38 21.88 5.67
C SER A 254 9.81 23.25 6.00
N PHE A 255 9.79 24.12 5.01
CA PHE A 255 9.10 25.40 5.09
C PHE A 255 7.59 25.30 4.78
N GLU A 256 7.01 24.10 4.80
CA GLU A 256 5.56 23.92 4.69
C GLU A 256 4.86 24.55 5.90
N LYS A 257 3.61 25.00 5.70
CA LYS A 257 2.76 25.52 6.77
C LYS A 257 1.91 24.36 7.30
N GLY A 258 1.87 24.16 8.62
CA GLY A 258 1.07 23.10 9.24
C GLY A 258 -0.42 23.20 8.88
N ASN A 259 -1.13 22.07 8.82
CA ASN A 259 -2.55 22.00 8.44
C ASN A 259 -2.91 22.53 7.02
N ASN A 260 -1.95 22.88 6.15
CA ASN A 260 -2.25 23.26 4.76
C ASN A 260 -2.45 22.08 3.79
N TYR A 261 -1.95 20.88 4.09
CA TYR A 261 -2.16 19.71 3.23
C TYR A 261 -3.60 19.17 3.35
N LYS A 262 -4.23 18.90 2.21
CA LYS A 262 -5.56 18.30 2.11
C LYS A 262 -5.49 17.02 1.29
N LYS A 263 -5.79 15.88 1.93
CA LYS A 263 -5.81 14.55 1.28
C LYS A 263 -6.72 14.58 0.04
N GLY A 264 -6.25 14.00 -1.07
CA GLY A 264 -6.95 13.99 -2.35
C GLY A 264 -6.68 15.21 -3.25
N SER A 265 -6.00 16.25 -2.76
CA SER A 265 -5.52 17.37 -3.59
C SER A 265 -3.99 17.40 -3.62
N PRO A 266 -3.34 17.67 -4.78
CA PRO A 266 -1.90 17.88 -4.83
C PRO A 266 -1.51 19.10 -3.98
N TYR A 267 -0.55 18.95 -3.07
CA TYR A 267 0.01 20.08 -2.33
C TYR A 267 0.66 21.06 -3.32
N ARG A 268 0.41 22.35 -3.14
CA ARG A 268 0.97 23.44 -3.95
C ARG A 268 1.72 24.40 -3.04
N PHE A 269 2.98 24.63 -3.36
CA PHE A 269 3.81 25.63 -2.69
C PHE A 269 3.27 27.05 -2.90
N ASP A 270 3.35 27.90 -1.89
CA ASP A 270 3.00 29.32 -1.99
C ASP A 270 3.95 30.00 -2.97
N ILE A 271 3.40 30.73 -3.95
CA ILE A 271 4.16 31.34 -5.06
C ILE A 271 5.26 32.28 -4.52
N LYS A 272 5.03 32.96 -3.39
CA LYS A 272 6.00 33.90 -2.79
C LYS A 272 7.17 33.19 -2.11
N THR A 273 6.96 32.00 -1.58
CA THR A 273 7.94 31.23 -0.80
C THR A 273 8.43 29.94 -1.47
N ARG A 274 7.92 29.61 -2.67
CA ARG A 274 8.17 28.37 -3.44
C ARG A 274 9.61 27.89 -3.47
N LYS A 275 10.60 28.79 -3.65
CA LYS A 275 12.04 28.42 -3.64
C LYS A 275 12.52 27.86 -2.30
N LYS A 276 11.91 28.27 -1.18
CA LYS A 276 12.16 27.70 0.15
C LYS A 276 11.36 26.41 0.36
N GLU A 277 10.06 26.42 0.07
CA GLU A 277 9.17 25.29 0.38
C GLU A 277 9.49 24.02 -0.46
N VAL A 278 10.04 24.16 -1.66
CA VAL A 278 10.56 23.04 -2.48
C VAL A 278 11.76 22.35 -1.83
N LEU A 279 12.53 23.05 -1.00
CA LEU A 279 13.66 22.47 -0.27
C LEU A 279 13.17 21.69 0.96
N LEU A 280 13.92 20.64 1.28
CA LEU A 280 13.91 19.96 2.58
C LEU A 280 15.35 19.91 3.05
N THR A 281 15.59 20.24 4.31
CA THR A 281 16.94 20.32 4.89
C THR A 281 17.10 19.29 6.00
N PRO A 282 18.11 18.41 5.95
CA PRO A 282 18.37 17.48 7.05
C PRO A 282 18.91 18.27 8.27
N VAL A 283 18.16 18.28 9.37
CA VAL A 283 18.45 19.11 10.57
C VAL A 283 18.63 18.31 11.86
N GLN A 284 18.29 17.03 11.84
CA GLN A 284 18.60 16.09 12.92
C GLN A 284 18.94 14.73 12.32
N ARG A 285 19.99 14.08 12.83
CA ARG A 285 20.35 12.70 12.48
C ARG A 285 20.52 11.90 13.76
N ILE A 286 19.65 10.94 13.99
CA ILE A 286 19.71 10.02 15.13
C ILE A 286 20.45 8.77 14.63
N LYS A 287 21.58 8.39 15.27
CA LYS A 287 22.20 7.10 14.96
C LYS A 287 21.29 5.99 15.46
N VAL A 288 20.94 5.06 14.59
CA VAL A 288 20.25 3.82 14.91
C VAL A 288 21.31 2.74 15.12
N ASN A 289 21.20 1.95 16.18
CA ASN A 289 21.88 0.67 16.31
C ASN A 289 20.80 -0.42 16.27
N PHE A 290 21.13 -1.63 15.81
CA PHE A 290 20.20 -2.77 15.82
C PHE A 290 20.78 -3.90 16.68
N GLU A 291 19.93 -4.48 17.51
CA GLU A 291 20.19 -5.79 18.10
C GLU A 291 20.16 -6.84 16.97
N PRO A 292 21.16 -7.74 16.82
CA PRO A 292 21.19 -8.70 15.71
C PRO A 292 19.97 -9.61 15.64
N SER A 293 19.27 -9.81 16.76
CA SER A 293 18.07 -10.62 16.86
C SER A 293 16.75 -9.83 16.71
N ALA A 294 16.74 -8.50 16.54
CA ALA A 294 15.49 -7.73 16.54
C ALA A 294 14.82 -7.65 15.16
N VAL A 295 13.63 -8.23 15.04
CA VAL A 295 12.77 -8.09 13.84
C VAL A 295 11.86 -6.84 13.89
N PHE A 296 11.68 -6.28 15.09
CA PHE A 296 11.00 -5.00 15.32
C PHE A 296 11.84 -4.17 16.29
N THR A 297 12.15 -2.94 15.89
CA THR A 297 12.93 -2.00 16.71
C THR A 297 12.24 -0.64 16.72
N VAL A 298 11.95 -0.09 17.89
CA VAL A 298 11.72 1.36 18.03
C VAL A 298 13.08 2.04 18.00
N VAL A 299 13.25 2.99 17.07
CA VAL A 299 14.53 3.66 16.75
C VAL A 299 14.55 5.15 17.11
N ALA A 300 13.38 5.74 17.34
CA ALA A 300 13.22 7.08 17.93
C ALA A 300 11.87 7.17 18.63
N ASN A 301 11.83 7.83 19.78
CA ASN A 301 10.60 8.27 20.45
C ASN A 301 10.49 9.80 20.33
N ALA A 302 9.26 10.33 20.34
CA ALA A 302 9.03 11.76 20.26
C ALA A 302 7.91 12.20 21.18
N VAL A 303 8.15 13.30 21.91
CA VAL A 303 7.13 13.93 22.75
C VAL A 303 6.43 15.02 21.95
N VAL A 304 5.10 14.96 21.90
CA VAL A 304 4.26 15.98 21.29
C VAL A 304 3.85 16.98 22.36
N SER A 305 4.44 18.18 22.33
CA SER A 305 4.08 19.29 23.22
C SER A 305 3.09 20.23 22.54
N THR A 306 2.45 21.12 23.30
CA THR A 306 1.49 22.12 22.79
C THR A 306 2.04 23.08 21.73
N ALA A 307 3.37 23.16 21.56
CA ALA A 307 4.02 24.05 20.59
C ALA A 307 4.87 23.32 19.52
N ALA A 308 5.40 22.13 19.82
CA ALA A 308 6.34 21.42 18.94
C ALA A 308 6.46 19.93 19.26
N ILE A 309 6.94 19.15 18.28
CA ILE A 309 7.38 17.76 18.48
C ILE A 309 8.90 17.74 18.73
N ARG A 310 9.37 16.92 19.68
CA ARG A 310 10.81 16.70 19.93
C ARG A 310 11.17 15.23 19.81
N TYR A 311 12.13 14.88 18.96
CA TYR A 311 12.61 13.52 18.76
C TYR A 311 13.87 13.24 19.59
N ASN A 312 13.84 12.16 20.36
CA ASN A 312 15.00 11.62 21.04
C ASN A 312 15.38 10.25 20.41
N PRO A 313 16.63 9.78 20.60
CA PRO A 313 16.95 8.38 20.36
C PRO A 313 16.17 7.51 21.35
N GLY A 314 15.36 6.61 20.83
CA GLY A 314 14.67 5.57 21.59
C GLY A 314 15.16 4.23 21.06
N PHE A 315 15.58 3.33 21.93
CA PHE A 315 16.12 2.02 21.56
C PHE A 315 15.38 0.93 22.33
N VAL A 316 14.28 0.44 21.76
CA VAL A 316 13.55 -0.72 22.30
C VAL A 316 13.49 -1.80 21.22
N PHE A 317 14.24 -2.86 21.48
CA PHE A 317 14.39 -4.03 20.62
C PHE A 317 13.40 -5.11 21.06
N LEU A 318 12.63 -5.67 20.13
CA LEU A 318 11.83 -6.88 20.36
C LEU A 318 12.50 -8.08 19.64
N PRO A 319 13.00 -9.09 20.37
CA PRO A 319 13.82 -10.16 19.81
C PRO A 319 13.01 -11.20 19.00
N ASN A 320 13.72 -11.85 18.08
CA ASN A 320 13.28 -13.00 17.29
C ASN A 320 13.15 -14.28 18.14
N SER A 321 12.48 -15.30 17.60
CA SER A 321 11.96 -16.56 18.19
C SER A 321 12.80 -17.38 19.17
N ASN A 322 14.05 -17.02 19.46
CA ASN A 322 15.07 -17.91 20.01
C ASN A 322 15.49 -17.57 21.45
N ALA A 323 14.59 -17.01 22.27
CA ALA A 323 14.82 -16.85 23.71
C ALA A 323 13.67 -17.49 24.52
N ASP A 324 13.99 -18.38 25.45
CA ASP A 324 13.01 -19.32 26.03
C ASP A 324 11.97 -18.67 26.96
N GLY A 325 10.68 -18.68 26.55
CA GLY A 325 9.52 -18.28 27.36
C GLY A 325 8.63 -17.17 26.76
N PHE A 326 8.42 -17.16 25.44
CA PHE A 326 7.80 -16.08 24.64
C PHE A 326 6.33 -15.72 25.00
N ILE A 327 6.01 -14.43 25.25
CA ILE A 327 4.62 -13.89 25.37
C ILE A 327 4.43 -12.53 24.65
N THR A 328 3.58 -12.48 23.61
CA THR A 328 3.52 -11.37 22.64
C THR A 328 2.81 -10.09 23.10
N PRO A 329 3.33 -8.91 22.72
CA PRO A 329 2.51 -7.73 22.44
C PRO A 329 1.51 -8.02 21.31
N GLN A 330 0.34 -8.54 21.64
CA GLN A 330 -0.73 -8.92 20.68
C GLN A 330 -1.31 -7.74 19.86
N SER A 331 -0.73 -6.55 19.97
CA SER A 331 -1.11 -5.35 19.24
C SER A 331 0.02 -4.30 19.29
N PRO A 332 0.06 -3.35 18.35
CA PRO A 332 0.94 -2.18 18.41
C PRO A 332 0.73 -1.37 19.70
N HIS A 333 -0.51 -1.34 20.19
CA HIS A 333 -0.90 -0.74 21.47
C HIS A 333 -0.19 -1.39 22.67
N ALA A 334 -0.03 -2.72 22.68
CA ALA A 334 0.72 -3.44 23.70
C ALA A 334 2.23 -3.16 23.59
N ALA A 335 2.78 -3.08 22.37
CA ALA A 335 4.19 -2.74 22.16
C ALA A 335 4.51 -1.31 22.65
N VAL A 336 3.63 -0.34 22.35
CA VAL A 336 3.73 1.02 22.87
C VAL A 336 3.63 1.07 24.40
N ARG A 337 2.70 0.33 25.02
CA ARG A 337 2.62 0.24 26.48
C ARG A 337 3.89 -0.34 27.10
N HIS A 338 4.53 -1.31 26.45
CA HIS A 338 5.82 -1.85 26.87
C HIS A 338 6.92 -0.78 26.82
N VAL A 339 7.08 -0.06 25.69
CA VAL A 339 8.05 1.05 25.56
C VAL A 339 7.84 2.11 26.65
N LEU A 340 6.59 2.51 26.89
CA LEU A 340 6.22 3.49 27.93
C LEU A 340 6.57 3.04 29.35
N GLN A 341 6.51 1.74 29.65
CA GLN A 341 6.91 1.20 30.95
C GLN A 341 8.42 1.29 31.17
N TYR A 342 9.22 1.07 30.11
CA TYR A 342 10.68 1.14 30.18
C TYR A 342 11.16 2.60 30.30
N GLU A 343 10.65 3.51 29.47
CA GLU A 343 10.99 4.95 29.53
C GLU A 343 10.61 5.61 30.87
N ALA A 344 9.62 5.06 31.60
CA ALA A 344 9.14 5.62 32.85
C ALA A 344 9.87 5.13 34.13
N GLY A 345 10.70 4.07 34.06
CA GLY A 345 11.18 3.43 35.30
C GLY A 345 12.36 2.45 35.23
N VAL A 346 13.00 2.21 34.09
CA VAL A 346 14.05 1.16 33.97
C VAL A 346 15.46 1.78 33.88
N ALA A 347 15.89 2.39 34.99
CA ALA A 347 17.28 2.83 35.20
C ALA A 347 17.96 2.17 36.42
N ALA A 348 17.23 1.35 37.19
CA ALA A 348 17.68 0.81 38.48
C ALA A 348 17.40 -0.69 38.69
N ALA A 349 16.67 -1.36 37.79
CA ALA A 349 16.34 -2.79 37.92
C ALA A 349 16.28 -3.46 36.54
N LEU A 350 17.06 -4.55 36.39
CA LEU A 350 17.10 -5.59 35.34
C LEU A 350 18.54 -6.02 34.94
N THR A 351 19.44 -6.16 35.92
CA THR A 351 20.75 -6.81 35.74
C THR A 351 20.70 -8.34 35.87
N GLN A 352 19.56 -8.93 36.25
CA GLN A 352 19.38 -10.38 36.41
C GLN A 352 17.95 -10.84 36.07
N LEU A 353 17.78 -11.52 34.93
CA LEU A 353 17.09 -12.82 34.73
C LEU A 353 16.63 -13.00 33.25
N PRO A 354 16.65 -14.23 32.69
CA PRO A 354 16.50 -14.44 31.24
C PRO A 354 15.07 -14.82 30.81
N HIS A 355 14.19 -13.85 30.57
CA HIS A 355 12.81 -14.10 30.11
C HIS A 355 12.30 -13.16 28.98
N SER A 356 12.73 -13.45 27.74
CA SER A 356 11.82 -13.84 26.63
C SER A 356 10.55 -12.99 26.31
N LEU A 357 10.71 -11.87 25.55
CA LEU A 357 9.66 -11.15 24.75
C LEU A 357 9.19 -11.95 23.50
N PRO A 358 8.54 -11.38 22.43
CA PRO A 358 8.59 -11.93 21.04
C PRO A 358 8.13 -10.98 19.88
N ILE A 359 7.53 -11.54 18.79
CA ILE A 359 7.12 -10.93 17.50
C ILE A 359 5.58 -10.91 17.30
N CYS A 360 5.06 -9.91 16.59
CA CYS A 360 3.67 -9.79 16.10
C CYS A 360 3.07 -11.14 15.60
N ALA A 361 1.86 -11.46 16.05
CA ALA A 361 1.12 -12.60 15.53
C ALA A 361 0.67 -12.33 14.07
N PRO A 362 0.96 -13.21 13.10
CA PRO A 362 0.39 -13.12 11.76
C PRO A 362 -1.14 -13.24 11.85
N THR A 363 -1.89 -12.30 11.25
CA THR A 363 -3.35 -12.25 11.28
C THR A 363 -3.95 -13.63 10.96
N PRO A 364 -4.52 -14.36 11.94
CA PRO A 364 -5.00 -15.71 11.70
C PRO A 364 -6.14 -15.70 10.68
N LEU A 365 -6.19 -16.74 9.83
CA LEU A 365 -7.27 -16.87 8.84
C LEU A 365 -8.65 -16.83 9.50
N SER A 366 -8.78 -17.45 10.69
CA SER A 366 -9.96 -17.35 11.56
C SER A 366 -10.30 -15.91 11.95
N THR A 367 -9.33 -15.07 12.32
CA THR A 367 -9.54 -13.66 12.67
C THR A 367 -10.06 -12.84 11.49
N VAL A 368 -9.58 -13.09 10.27
CA VAL A 368 -10.16 -12.50 9.04
C VAL A 368 -11.63 -12.91 8.90
N PHE A 369 -11.96 -14.18 9.15
CA PHE A 369 -13.34 -14.66 9.10
C PHE A 369 -14.23 -14.09 10.23
N THR A 370 -13.70 -13.87 11.43
CA THR A 370 -14.39 -13.13 12.50
C THR A 370 -14.69 -11.70 12.06
N GLN A 371 -13.70 -11.00 11.51
CA GLN A 371 -13.77 -9.57 11.19
C GLN A 371 -14.70 -9.27 10.00
N TYR A 372 -14.61 -10.04 8.92
CA TYR A 372 -15.33 -9.75 7.66
C TYR A 372 -16.64 -10.52 7.50
N PHE A 373 -16.89 -11.56 8.30
CA PHE A 373 -18.09 -12.40 8.22
C PHE A 373 -18.76 -12.70 9.58
N GLY A 374 -18.25 -12.16 10.69
CA GLY A 374 -18.86 -12.31 12.02
C GLY A 374 -18.72 -13.69 12.67
N ILE A 375 -17.87 -14.57 12.13
CA ILE A 375 -17.73 -15.96 12.59
C ILE A 375 -16.86 -15.99 13.85
N THR A 376 -17.45 -16.19 15.03
CA THR A 376 -16.69 -16.32 16.28
C THR A 376 -16.10 -17.73 16.44
N SER A 377 -14.85 -17.81 16.89
CA SER A 377 -14.11 -19.06 17.04
C SER A 377 -14.51 -19.84 18.29
N GLY A 378 -15.69 -20.47 18.24
CA GLY A 378 -15.96 -21.67 19.05
C GLY A 378 -15.03 -22.82 18.65
N SER A 379 -14.79 -23.77 19.55
CA SER A 379 -13.76 -24.83 19.40
C SER A 379 -14.02 -25.87 18.31
N GLU A 380 -15.04 -25.68 17.46
CA GLU A 380 -15.35 -26.51 16.28
C GLU A 380 -15.41 -25.70 14.97
N HIS A 381 -15.00 -24.42 14.97
CA HIS A 381 -15.34 -23.46 13.90
C HIS A 381 -14.18 -23.04 12.97
N SER A 382 -13.18 -23.90 12.79
CA SER A 382 -12.22 -23.79 11.67
C SER A 382 -12.84 -24.17 10.31
N ILE A 383 -14.12 -24.53 10.28
CA ILE A 383 -14.82 -25.07 9.11
C ILE A 383 -15.69 -24.00 8.45
N LEU A 384 -15.19 -23.46 7.34
CA LEU A 384 -15.96 -22.62 6.44
C LEU A 384 -16.94 -23.50 5.64
N ARG A 385 -18.16 -23.65 6.16
CA ARG A 385 -19.28 -24.21 5.39
C ARG A 385 -19.76 -23.20 4.37
N VAL A 386 -19.92 -23.64 3.13
CA VAL A 386 -20.48 -22.81 2.06
C VAL A 386 -21.69 -23.52 1.46
N LYS A 387 -22.82 -22.84 1.34
CA LYS A 387 -24.04 -23.38 0.72
C LYS A 387 -24.63 -22.34 -0.21
N VAL A 388 -24.76 -22.65 -1.51
CA VAL A 388 -25.49 -21.80 -2.47
C VAL A 388 -26.98 -22.11 -2.33
N THR A 389 -27.82 -21.09 -2.14
CA THR A 389 -29.29 -21.27 -2.00
C THR A 389 -30.06 -20.23 -2.80
N GLY A 390 -31.12 -20.67 -3.51
CA GLY A 390 -31.95 -19.83 -4.38
C GLY A 390 -31.63 -19.96 -5.88
N ASN A 391 -30.42 -20.38 -6.23
CA ASN A 391 -29.99 -20.57 -7.62
C ASN A 391 -29.35 -21.96 -7.78
N LYS A 392 -30.03 -22.86 -8.53
CA LYS A 392 -29.54 -24.23 -8.79
C LYS A 392 -28.54 -24.31 -9.95
N ASP A 393 -28.46 -23.25 -10.76
CA ASP A 393 -27.74 -23.24 -12.04
C ASP A 393 -26.31 -22.67 -11.90
N HIS A 394 -25.81 -22.54 -10.66
CA HIS A 394 -24.50 -21.96 -10.34
C HIS A 394 -23.76 -22.84 -9.32
N GLN A 395 -22.45 -22.99 -9.55
CA GLN A 395 -21.51 -23.72 -8.71
C GLN A 395 -20.49 -22.74 -8.12
N LEU A 396 -19.99 -23.03 -6.93
CA LEU A 396 -18.83 -22.33 -6.37
C LEU A 396 -17.56 -23.11 -6.70
N TYR A 397 -16.58 -22.40 -7.23
CA TYR A 397 -15.23 -22.86 -7.47
C TYR A 397 -14.28 -22.17 -6.49
N ILE A 398 -13.50 -22.98 -5.78
CA ILE A 398 -12.44 -22.54 -4.87
C ILE A 398 -11.12 -23.14 -5.37
N ALA A 399 -10.08 -22.32 -5.44
CA ALA A 399 -8.72 -22.76 -5.77
C ALA A 399 -7.68 -22.05 -4.89
N ALA A 400 -6.64 -22.80 -4.52
CA ALA A 400 -5.45 -22.30 -3.82
C ALA A 400 -4.28 -22.13 -4.80
N PHE A 401 -3.50 -21.07 -4.61
CA PHE A 401 -2.32 -20.78 -5.42
C PHE A 401 -1.12 -20.44 -4.53
N ARG A 402 0.07 -20.89 -4.95
CA ARG A 402 1.36 -20.43 -4.39
C ARG A 402 1.75 -19.06 -4.96
N THR A 403 2.86 -18.51 -4.46
CA THR A 403 3.43 -17.23 -4.92
C THR A 403 3.66 -17.18 -6.44
N ASP A 404 4.02 -18.29 -7.08
CA ASP A 404 4.27 -18.39 -8.53
C ASP A 404 2.99 -18.53 -9.38
N LEU A 405 1.82 -18.68 -8.74
CA LEU A 405 0.54 -19.04 -9.35
C LEU A 405 0.47 -20.47 -9.92
N SER A 406 1.35 -21.37 -9.46
CA SER A 406 1.07 -22.81 -9.46
C SER A 406 -0.13 -23.09 -8.55
N ILE A 407 -0.88 -24.15 -8.88
CA ILE A 407 -2.01 -24.62 -8.08
C ILE A 407 -1.44 -25.35 -6.87
N ALA A 408 -1.98 -25.07 -5.68
CA ALA A 408 -1.60 -25.73 -4.44
C ALA A 408 -2.69 -26.73 -4.02
N ASP A 409 -2.28 -27.89 -3.54
CA ASP A 409 -3.18 -28.98 -3.19
C ASP A 409 -3.80 -28.82 -1.79
N CYS A 410 -5.05 -29.28 -1.68
CA CYS A 410 -5.90 -29.42 -0.49
C CYS A 410 -6.38 -28.15 0.25
N ILE A 411 -7.72 -28.02 0.37
CA ILE A 411 -8.41 -27.28 1.45
C ILE A 411 -9.75 -27.94 1.89
N THR A 412 -10.07 -29.13 1.38
CA THR A 412 -11.38 -29.80 1.55
C THR A 412 -11.25 -31.27 1.93
N ASP A 413 -12.29 -31.83 2.52
CA ASP A 413 -12.30 -33.22 3.03
C ASP A 413 -12.12 -34.27 1.92
N LYS A 414 -11.43 -35.37 2.25
CA LYS A 414 -11.01 -36.45 1.33
C LYS A 414 -12.17 -37.31 0.76
N LYS A 415 -13.42 -36.94 1.03
CA LYS A 415 -14.63 -37.65 0.59
C LYS A 415 -15.40 -36.96 -0.55
N ALA A 416 -14.98 -35.77 -0.99
CA ALA A 416 -15.31 -35.30 -2.32
C ALA A 416 -14.36 -35.96 -3.33
N ASN A 417 -14.87 -36.48 -4.45
CA ASN A 417 -14.04 -37.18 -5.44
C ASN A 417 -13.00 -36.22 -6.07
N LEU A 418 -11.73 -36.39 -5.68
CA LEU A 418 -10.60 -35.55 -6.07
C LEU A 418 -10.02 -36.00 -7.42
N CYS A 419 -10.47 -35.40 -8.51
CA CYS A 419 -9.91 -35.61 -9.85
C CYS A 419 -8.64 -34.77 -10.10
N GLU A 420 -7.55 -35.10 -9.39
CA GLU A 420 -6.14 -34.75 -9.68
C GLU A 420 -5.77 -33.26 -9.92
N ASN A 421 -6.69 -32.33 -9.65
CA ASN A 421 -6.49 -30.89 -9.82
C ASN A 421 -7.19 -30.17 -8.67
N ALA A 422 -6.54 -29.20 -8.01
CA ALA A 422 -7.10 -28.51 -6.84
C ALA A 422 -8.12 -27.40 -7.21
N ILE A 423 -9.16 -27.79 -7.95
CA ILE A 423 -10.34 -26.98 -8.24
C ILE A 423 -11.55 -27.73 -7.70
N VAL A 424 -12.05 -27.31 -6.53
CA VAL A 424 -13.17 -28.01 -5.89
C VAL A 424 -14.50 -27.47 -6.43
N ASN A 425 -15.19 -28.28 -7.23
CA ASN A 425 -16.56 -28.01 -7.69
C ASN A 425 -17.56 -28.61 -6.68
N VAL A 426 -18.31 -27.77 -5.95
CA VAL A 426 -19.13 -28.26 -4.84
C VAL A 426 -20.44 -27.50 -4.67
N LEU A 427 -21.53 -28.26 -4.47
CA LEU A 427 -22.85 -27.73 -4.09
C LEU A 427 -22.92 -27.33 -2.61
N SER A 428 -22.15 -27.98 -1.72
CA SER A 428 -21.92 -27.57 -0.33
C SER A 428 -20.66 -28.19 0.29
N PRO A 429 -19.50 -27.51 0.34
CA PRO A 429 -18.30 -28.01 1.01
C PRO A 429 -18.20 -27.59 2.48
N ASN A 430 -17.44 -28.40 3.24
CA ASN A 430 -16.67 -27.96 4.40
C ASN A 430 -15.25 -27.59 3.90
N VAL A 431 -14.84 -26.32 4.02
CA VAL A 431 -13.46 -25.87 3.76
C VAL A 431 -12.74 -25.70 5.10
N PHE A 432 -11.56 -26.30 5.24
CA PHE A 432 -10.84 -26.38 6.53
C PHE A 432 -9.74 -25.31 6.60
N LEU A 433 -10.03 -24.22 7.31
CA LEU A 433 -9.15 -23.06 7.44
C LEU A 433 -7.91 -23.35 8.31
N ASP A 434 -8.01 -24.36 9.17
CA ASP A 434 -6.92 -24.93 9.99
C ASP A 434 -5.92 -25.79 9.19
N ARG A 435 -6.19 -26.06 7.91
CA ARG A 435 -5.44 -27.03 7.09
C ARG A 435 -4.89 -26.45 5.80
N VAL A 436 -4.87 -25.12 5.66
CA VAL A 436 -4.25 -24.44 4.52
C VAL A 436 -2.73 -24.59 4.60
N PRO A 437 -2.06 -25.22 3.61
CA PRO A 437 -0.60 -25.38 3.63
C PRO A 437 0.18 -24.05 3.63
N ASP A 438 1.44 -24.08 4.09
CA ASP A 438 2.26 -22.87 4.27
C ASP A 438 2.81 -22.26 2.98
N ASP A 439 2.79 -23.00 1.88
CA ASP A 439 3.11 -22.51 0.54
C ASP A 439 1.91 -21.83 -0.16
N VAL A 440 0.69 -21.89 0.39
CA VAL A 440 -0.49 -21.20 -0.17
C VAL A 440 -0.45 -19.72 0.11
N SER A 441 -0.34 -18.91 -0.95
CA SER A 441 -0.31 -17.45 -0.89
C SER A 441 -1.65 -16.80 -1.25
N PHE A 442 -2.53 -17.49 -1.99
CA PHE A 442 -3.84 -16.99 -2.40
C PHE A 442 -4.91 -18.09 -2.34
N ILE A 443 -6.11 -17.76 -1.86
CA ILE A 443 -7.32 -18.59 -1.95
C ILE A 443 -8.41 -17.75 -2.62
N CYS A 444 -8.90 -18.19 -3.77
CA CYS A 444 -9.84 -17.43 -4.60
C CYS A 444 -11.22 -18.09 -4.63
N PHE A 445 -12.28 -17.27 -4.55
CA PHE A 445 -13.67 -17.73 -4.56
C PHE A 445 -14.42 -17.18 -5.78
N CYS A 446 -14.80 -18.06 -6.71
CA CYS A 446 -15.48 -17.70 -7.95
C CYS A 446 -16.80 -18.48 -8.12
N LEU A 447 -17.92 -17.78 -8.24
CA LEU A 447 -19.19 -18.39 -8.65
C LEU A 447 -19.22 -18.47 -10.18
N CYS A 448 -19.72 -19.58 -10.72
CA CYS A 448 -19.85 -19.82 -12.16
C CYS A 448 -21.09 -20.67 -12.44
N GLY A 449 -21.86 -20.30 -13.47
CA GLY A 449 -23.09 -21.01 -13.84
C GLY A 449 -23.47 -20.84 -15.30
N ASP A 450 -24.63 -21.38 -15.67
CA ASP A 450 -25.14 -21.39 -17.05
C ASP A 450 -26.09 -20.23 -17.39
N LYS A 451 -26.44 -19.40 -16.40
CA LYS A 451 -27.39 -18.28 -16.53
C LYS A 451 -26.79 -16.99 -15.96
N PRO A 452 -27.15 -15.80 -16.46
CA PRO A 452 -26.65 -14.55 -15.89
C PRO A 452 -27.05 -14.37 -14.42
N LEU A 453 -26.18 -13.73 -13.62
CA LEU A 453 -26.49 -13.31 -12.25
C LEU A 453 -27.38 -12.07 -12.24
N ALA A 454 -28.61 -12.23 -12.75
CA ALA A 454 -29.60 -11.19 -12.95
C ALA A 454 -30.75 -11.29 -11.95
N TYR A 455 -31.07 -10.16 -11.30
CA TYR A 455 -32.24 -10.04 -10.44
C TYR A 455 -33.51 -10.01 -11.31
N ASN A 456 -34.43 -10.96 -11.11
CA ASN A 456 -35.74 -10.95 -11.76
C ASN A 456 -36.69 -9.93 -11.09
N GLN A 457 -36.67 -8.68 -11.56
CA GLN A 457 -37.76 -7.74 -11.31
C GLN A 457 -38.92 -8.05 -12.26
N SER A 458 -39.98 -8.70 -11.75
CA SER A 458 -41.26 -8.74 -12.46
C SER A 458 -41.79 -7.31 -12.62
N LYS A 459 -42.16 -6.94 -13.85
CA LYS A 459 -42.44 -5.54 -14.22
C LYS A 459 -43.70 -4.92 -13.57
N GLU A 460 -44.44 -5.66 -12.76
CA GLU A 460 -45.70 -5.23 -12.16
C GLU A 460 -45.52 -4.46 -10.84
N PHE A 461 -44.39 -4.65 -10.13
CA PHE A 461 -44.20 -4.07 -8.78
C PHE A 461 -44.03 -2.55 -8.72
N LEU A 462 -43.89 -1.86 -9.87
CA LEU A 462 -43.77 -0.38 -9.93
C LEU A 462 -45.10 0.38 -9.75
N LYS A 463 -46.20 -0.29 -9.36
CA LYS A 463 -47.52 0.34 -9.14
C LYS A 463 -48.23 -0.04 -7.82
N VAL A 464 -47.50 -0.35 -6.75
CA VAL A 464 -48.08 -0.55 -5.40
C VAL A 464 -47.39 0.33 -4.36
N LYS A 465 -48.17 1.09 -3.58
CA LYS A 465 -47.68 1.74 -2.34
C LYS A 465 -47.48 0.66 -1.28
N ILE A 466 -46.23 0.42 -0.89
CA ILE A 466 -45.83 -0.64 0.05
C ILE A 466 -46.35 -0.35 1.47
N PRO A 467 -47.17 -1.22 2.07
CA PRO A 467 -47.32 -1.32 3.53
C PRO A 467 -46.13 -2.08 4.12
N THR A 468 -45.67 -1.70 5.30
CA THR A 468 -44.47 -2.28 5.91
C THR A 468 -44.70 -3.71 6.42
N LYS A 469 -44.38 -4.74 5.61
CA LYS A 469 -43.75 -6.02 5.99
C LYS A 469 -43.75 -7.03 4.83
N GLU A 470 -42.73 -7.00 3.99
CA GLU A 470 -42.14 -8.19 3.34
C GLU A 470 -40.82 -7.79 2.67
N VAL A 471 -39.73 -8.49 2.99
CA VAL A 471 -38.41 -8.24 2.40
C VAL A 471 -38.15 -9.31 1.34
N PRO A 472 -37.79 -8.96 0.08
CA PRO A 472 -37.51 -9.95 -0.96
C PRO A 472 -36.40 -10.91 -0.53
N GLN A 473 -36.61 -12.22 -0.71
CA GLN A 473 -35.59 -13.21 -0.35
C GLN A 473 -34.40 -13.17 -1.34
N PRO A 474 -33.15 -13.27 -0.88
CA PRO A 474 -31.98 -13.28 -1.76
C PRO A 474 -31.95 -14.55 -2.62
N GLN A 475 -31.72 -14.39 -3.93
CA GLN A 475 -31.62 -15.52 -4.87
C GLN A 475 -30.28 -16.28 -4.79
N CYS A 476 -29.34 -15.84 -3.95
CA CYS A 476 -28.10 -16.52 -3.62
C CYS A 476 -27.73 -16.21 -2.17
N VAL A 477 -28.33 -16.88 -1.17
CA VAL A 477 -27.79 -16.81 0.20
C VAL A 477 -26.61 -17.77 0.29
N LEU A 478 -25.45 -17.25 0.71
CA LEU A 478 -24.24 -18.03 0.93
C LEU A 478 -23.90 -18.00 2.42
N GLY A 479 -24.53 -18.90 3.18
CA GLY A 479 -24.46 -18.93 4.64
C GLY A 479 -23.20 -19.63 5.15
N LEU A 480 -22.40 -18.92 5.95
CA LEU A 480 -21.26 -19.45 6.68
C LEU A 480 -21.71 -19.83 8.10
N MET A 481 -21.63 -21.10 8.45
CA MET A 481 -22.23 -21.61 9.70
C MET A 481 -21.48 -21.08 10.93
N GLY A 482 -22.14 -20.21 11.69
CA GLY A 482 -21.57 -19.45 12.81
C GLY A 482 -22.12 -18.03 12.87
N GLY A 483 -22.41 -17.42 11.71
CA GLY A 483 -23.06 -16.12 11.60
C GLY A 483 -23.79 -15.95 10.26
N THR A 484 -25.06 -15.54 10.30
CA THR A 484 -25.85 -15.34 9.07
C THR A 484 -25.56 -13.97 8.44
N ASP A 485 -24.46 -13.85 7.70
CA ASP A 485 -24.31 -12.75 6.74
C ASP A 485 -25.25 -12.97 5.55
N ILE A 486 -26.47 -12.43 5.66
CA ILE A 486 -27.45 -12.43 4.58
C ILE A 486 -27.05 -11.32 3.60
N GLN A 487 -26.04 -11.59 2.75
CA GLN A 487 -25.67 -10.68 1.67
C GLN A 487 -26.79 -10.58 0.63
N ASN A 488 -27.73 -9.67 0.87
CA ASN A 488 -28.54 -9.05 -0.16
C ASN A 488 -27.61 -8.46 -1.21
N PHE A 489 -27.47 -9.11 -2.39
CA PHE A 489 -26.68 -8.62 -3.51
C PHE A 489 -27.16 -7.21 -3.92
N PRO A 490 -26.42 -6.11 -3.64
CA PRO A 490 -26.96 -4.75 -3.84
C PRO A 490 -26.88 -4.27 -5.29
N VAL A 491 -26.29 -5.06 -6.18
CA VAL A 491 -25.91 -4.67 -7.54
C VAL A 491 -26.15 -5.86 -8.48
N PRO A 492 -26.77 -5.67 -9.67
CA PRO A 492 -26.86 -6.71 -10.68
C PRO A 492 -25.46 -7.02 -11.22
N ALA A 493 -24.90 -8.18 -10.85
CA ALA A 493 -23.52 -8.55 -11.21
C ALA A 493 -23.31 -8.57 -12.74
N SER A 494 -24.28 -9.08 -13.51
CA SER A 494 -24.38 -8.80 -14.94
C SER A 494 -25.75 -9.19 -15.51
N LYS A 495 -26.12 -8.60 -16.65
CA LYS A 495 -27.22 -9.10 -17.50
C LYS A 495 -26.77 -10.19 -18.49
N THR A 496 -25.46 -10.37 -18.68
CA THR A 496 -24.89 -11.25 -19.72
C THR A 496 -23.85 -12.23 -19.19
N ARG A 497 -23.05 -11.86 -18.18
CA ARG A 497 -22.06 -12.75 -17.55
C ARG A 497 -22.71 -13.67 -16.52
N THR A 498 -22.32 -14.93 -16.59
CA THR A 498 -22.83 -16.04 -15.76
C THR A 498 -21.86 -16.40 -14.61
N SER A 499 -20.78 -15.62 -14.46
CA SER A 499 -19.67 -15.91 -13.55
C SER A 499 -19.14 -14.66 -12.85
N PHE A 500 -18.60 -14.82 -11.64
CA PHE A 500 -18.36 -13.74 -10.69
C PHE A 500 -17.26 -14.09 -9.68
N MET A 501 -16.18 -13.30 -9.69
CA MET A 501 -15.11 -13.36 -8.69
C MET A 501 -15.58 -12.63 -7.42
N TRP A 502 -15.82 -13.36 -6.35
CA TRP A 502 -16.45 -12.83 -5.15
C TRP A 502 -15.43 -12.10 -4.26
N PHE A 503 -14.40 -12.82 -3.81
CA PHE A 503 -13.27 -12.28 -3.05
C PHE A 503 -12.02 -13.16 -3.19
N ILE A 504 -10.89 -12.62 -2.76
CA ILE A 504 -9.62 -13.34 -2.58
C ILE A 504 -9.18 -13.18 -1.12
N LEU A 505 -8.74 -14.28 -0.53
CA LEU A 505 -7.92 -14.27 0.69
C LEU A 505 -6.47 -14.42 0.25
N PHE A 506 -5.56 -13.64 0.81
CA PHE A 506 -4.14 -13.70 0.44
C PHE A 506 -3.27 -13.65 1.68
N ARG A 507 -2.12 -14.33 1.64
CA ARG A 507 -1.09 -14.15 2.67
C ARG A 507 -0.51 -12.74 2.54
N GLU A 508 -0.58 -12.00 3.62
CA GLU A 508 0.17 -10.77 3.79
C GLU A 508 1.67 -11.10 3.87
N PRO A 509 2.54 -10.14 3.53
CA PRO A 509 4.00 -10.32 3.59
C PRO A 509 4.51 -10.80 4.96
N PHE A 510 3.82 -10.42 6.03
CA PHE A 510 4.12 -10.78 7.42
C PHE A 510 3.56 -12.16 7.83
N GLY A 511 3.12 -13.00 6.89
CA GLY A 511 2.58 -14.34 7.13
C GLY A 511 1.12 -14.37 7.60
N GLY A 512 0.52 -13.20 7.89
CA GLY A 512 -0.91 -13.07 8.19
C GLY A 512 -1.79 -13.28 6.96
N TRP A 513 -3.10 -13.27 7.16
CA TRP A 513 -4.08 -13.29 6.07
C TRP A 513 -4.82 -11.96 5.94
N ALA A 514 -5.02 -11.53 4.71
CA ALA A 514 -5.85 -10.37 4.34
C ALA A 514 -6.98 -10.77 3.39
N PHE A 515 -7.96 -9.87 3.26
CA PHE A 515 -9.19 -10.06 2.50
C PHE A 515 -9.38 -8.95 1.46
N LEU A 516 -9.51 -9.34 0.18
CA LEU A 516 -9.86 -8.46 -0.92
C LEU A 516 -11.25 -8.81 -1.46
N SER A 517 -12.26 -8.02 -1.10
CA SER A 517 -13.58 -8.08 -1.75
C SER A 517 -13.47 -7.54 -3.17
N LEU A 518 -13.86 -8.34 -4.16
CA LEU A 518 -13.75 -8.00 -5.59
C LEU A 518 -15.10 -7.71 -6.23
N ARG A 519 -16.08 -8.57 -5.96
CA ARG A 519 -17.44 -8.53 -6.54
C ARG A 519 -17.43 -8.27 -8.07
N LEU A 520 -16.51 -8.92 -8.78
CA LEU A 520 -16.17 -8.62 -10.18
C LEU A 520 -16.80 -9.66 -11.12
N PRO A 521 -17.67 -9.28 -12.08
CA PRO A 521 -18.22 -10.22 -13.06
C PRO A 521 -17.15 -10.66 -14.06
N VAL A 522 -16.84 -11.96 -14.06
CA VAL A 522 -15.82 -12.60 -14.91
C VAL A 522 -16.47 -13.46 -15.99
N GLU A 523 -15.67 -13.92 -16.94
CA GLU A 523 -16.14 -14.66 -18.11
C GLU A 523 -15.48 -16.04 -18.11
N ALA A 524 -16.17 -16.99 -17.48
CA ALA A 524 -15.77 -18.37 -17.31
C ALA A 524 -17.01 -19.26 -17.34
N ARG A 525 -16.88 -20.48 -17.86
CA ARG A 525 -17.98 -21.46 -18.04
C ARG A 525 -17.69 -22.80 -17.37
N ASN A 526 -16.50 -22.97 -16.81
CA ASN A 526 -16.02 -24.20 -16.20
C ASN A 526 -14.87 -23.92 -15.21
N ALA A 527 -14.44 -24.97 -14.51
CA ALA A 527 -13.32 -25.01 -13.58
C ALA A 527 -12.04 -24.33 -14.10
N ALA A 528 -11.58 -24.69 -15.31
CA ALA A 528 -10.31 -24.23 -15.85
C ALA A 528 -10.34 -22.73 -16.21
N GLU A 529 -11.43 -22.28 -16.84
CA GLU A 529 -11.65 -20.85 -17.12
C GLU A 529 -11.77 -20.02 -15.84
N CYS A 530 -12.34 -20.58 -14.77
CA CYS A 530 -12.38 -19.93 -13.45
C CYS A 530 -10.95 -19.72 -12.90
N VAL A 531 -10.10 -20.75 -12.95
CA VAL A 531 -8.69 -20.64 -12.52
C VAL A 531 -7.92 -19.60 -13.32
N GLU A 532 -8.07 -19.58 -14.65
CA GLU A 532 -7.40 -18.58 -15.48
C GLU A 532 -7.90 -17.16 -15.19
N CYS A 533 -9.20 -16.99 -14.90
CA CYS A 533 -9.73 -15.72 -14.40
C CYS A 533 -9.15 -15.35 -13.02
N MET A 534 -9.00 -16.30 -12.09
CA MET A 534 -8.39 -16.06 -10.78
C MET A 534 -6.94 -15.56 -10.93
N LYS A 535 -6.11 -16.25 -11.72
CA LYS A 535 -4.71 -15.87 -11.98
C LYS A 535 -4.60 -14.47 -12.58
N ARG A 536 -5.39 -14.15 -13.60
CA ARG A 536 -5.44 -12.81 -14.22
C ARG A 536 -5.88 -11.71 -13.25
N VAL A 537 -6.77 -12.02 -12.31
CA VAL A 537 -7.21 -11.07 -11.29
C VAL A 537 -6.13 -10.85 -10.23
N ILE A 538 -5.44 -11.90 -9.76
CA ILE A 538 -4.28 -11.76 -8.85
C ILE A 538 -3.21 -10.86 -9.49
N VAL A 539 -2.82 -11.15 -10.73
CA VAL A 539 -1.82 -10.37 -11.51
C VAL A 539 -2.24 -8.92 -11.82
N LYS A 540 -3.51 -8.56 -11.59
CA LYS A 540 -4.04 -7.21 -11.82
C LYS A 540 -4.36 -6.45 -10.52
N LYS A 541 -4.21 -7.09 -9.35
CA LYS A 541 -4.73 -6.57 -8.06
C LYS A 541 -3.84 -6.82 -6.84
N LEU A 542 -2.99 -7.83 -6.87
CA LEU A 542 -2.21 -8.33 -5.72
C LEU A 542 -0.74 -8.66 -6.09
N LYS A 543 -0.44 -8.75 -7.38
CA LYS A 543 0.88 -8.49 -7.97
C LYS A 543 0.78 -7.25 -8.86
#